data_AF-A0A2X3VHV7-F1
#
_entry.id   AF-A0A2X3VHV7-F1
#
_cell.length_a   1.000
_cell.length_b   1.000
_cell.length_c   1.000
_cell.angle_alpha   90.00
_cell.angle_beta   90.00
_cell.angle_gamma   90.00
#
_symmetry.space_group_name_H-M   'P 1'
#
loop_
_entity.id
_entity.type
_entity.pdbx_description
1 polymer ?
#
loop_
_entity_poly.entity_id
_entity_poly.type
_entity_poly.pdbx_seq_one_letter_code
_entity_poly.pdbx_strand_id
1 'polypeptide(L)'
;MTDIFNEEENQKEAKTKSFKEQILADLAKARQVRQERDEAFLKAEEAAKEAAKKASLQKANEERRHLSEKKTFEPIEIKRDPEIASQVSDNPSKEDVDDVLTNLDQVFNPDADSPTPNSQPTEKASKPEPKQVIDWSDDGVSESLKTSKPTWEKVSLEKPAATEPSDFVKEAKPVKHHVSDSDESETKAKVLPSPKQEEGSTEPSESQEEDSMQQKRRHKRRKTNKIARRIALYLVSIILLAMLALGIFGYTYVTSAIKPVDSKSTAYVQVEIPEGSGNRLIGQILEKKGLIKSATVFNYYTKFKNYGNFQSGYYNLQKSMSLEKIANTLQAGGTAQPSDPVLGKVLIPEGYTIKQISEAITSNANTKSKTDKTPFTAKAFLEKVKDKTFIEKMVKKYPKLLASLPDASKVKYQLEGYLFPATYTYSDKTSVEDMIDSMLKAMDDNLSAYYDTIASKNLTVNEVLTLASLVEKEGATDDDRKKIASVFYNRLNQDMPLQSNIAILYATDKLGTKTTLAEDAAIDTSIDSPYNIYKNTGLMPGAVDNPGLSAIKATIEPDSTDYLYFVADVTTGNVYYAKTYDEHEANVEKYVNSKLTTSSSD
;
A
#
# COMPACT_ATOMS: atom_id res chain seq x y z
N MET A 1 24.99 74.27 6.98
CA MET A 1 23.80 73.66 6.34
C MET A 1 24.26 72.81 5.16
N THR A 2 25.20 71.90 5.40
CA THR A 2 25.82 71.04 4.38
C THR A 2 26.34 69.72 4.97
N ASP A 3 26.24 69.51 6.29
CA ASP A 3 26.56 68.23 6.96
C ASP A 3 25.36 67.29 7.12
N ILE A 4 24.24 67.56 6.43
CA ILE A 4 23.06 66.66 6.39
C ILE A 4 22.97 65.92 5.04
N PHE A 5 23.86 66.23 4.09
CA PHE A 5 23.85 65.63 2.75
C PHE A 5 24.85 64.49 2.54
N ASN A 6 25.64 64.13 3.56
CA ASN A 6 26.65 63.05 3.46
C ASN A 6 26.26 61.74 4.16
N GLU A 7 25.12 61.69 4.86
CA GLU A 7 24.58 60.44 5.42
C GLU A 7 23.53 59.77 4.49
N GLU A 8 22.94 60.51 3.55
CA GLU A 8 22.01 59.92 2.56
C GLU A 8 22.71 59.33 1.32
N GLU A 9 23.96 59.69 1.04
CA GLU A 9 24.71 59.11 -0.07
C GLU A 9 25.33 57.74 0.27
N ASN A 10 25.56 57.44 1.56
CA ASN A 10 26.09 56.15 1.99
C ASN A 10 25.02 55.07 2.22
N GLN A 11 23.73 55.39 2.01
CA GLN A 11 22.62 54.42 2.01
C GLN A 11 22.06 54.11 0.61
N LYS A 12 22.67 54.63 -0.46
CA LYS A 12 22.24 54.37 -1.85
C LYS A 12 23.21 53.52 -2.68
N GLU A 13 24.17 52.85 -2.05
CA GLU A 13 25.01 51.81 -2.68
C GLU A 13 24.70 50.38 -2.25
N ALA A 14 23.59 50.13 -1.56
CA ALA A 14 23.01 48.80 -1.51
C ALA A 14 22.27 48.52 -2.83
N LYS A 15 23.04 48.30 -3.91
CA LYS A 15 22.51 47.66 -5.13
C LYS A 15 21.80 46.39 -4.68
N THR A 16 20.47 46.40 -4.76
CA THR A 16 19.63 45.22 -4.72
C THR A 16 20.18 44.28 -5.77
N LYS A 17 20.96 43.29 -5.32
CA LYS A 17 21.48 42.23 -6.18
C LYS A 17 20.29 41.68 -6.96
N SER A 18 20.44 41.58 -8.28
CA SER A 18 19.43 40.91 -9.11
C SER A 18 19.16 39.53 -8.50
N PHE A 19 17.93 39.02 -8.59
CA PHE A 19 17.58 37.67 -8.11
C PHE A 19 18.61 36.60 -8.56
N LYS A 20 19.17 36.77 -9.77
CA LYS A 20 20.28 35.97 -10.32
C LYS A 20 21.59 36.12 -9.54
N GLU A 21 21.97 37.33 -9.15
CA GLU A 21 23.17 37.61 -8.34
C GLU A 21 23.02 37.13 -6.88
N GLN A 22 21.80 37.09 -6.37
CA GLN A 22 21.48 36.54 -5.06
C GLN A 22 21.64 35.02 -5.07
N ILE A 23 21.06 34.35 -6.08
CA ILE A 23 21.25 32.91 -6.31
C ILE A 23 22.73 32.57 -6.51
N LEU A 24 23.47 33.35 -7.28
CA LEU A 24 24.91 33.17 -7.49
C LEU A 24 25.72 33.32 -6.19
N ALA A 25 25.38 34.29 -5.35
CA ALA A 25 26.03 34.47 -4.06
C ALA A 25 25.72 33.30 -3.11
N ASP A 26 24.49 32.81 -3.11
CA ASP A 26 24.08 31.67 -2.29
C ASP A 26 24.73 30.36 -2.78
N LEU A 27 24.87 30.17 -4.10
CA LEU A 27 25.58 29.05 -4.71
C LEU A 27 27.09 29.07 -4.42
N ALA A 28 27.73 30.23 -4.51
CA ALA A 28 29.14 30.39 -4.19
C ALA A 28 29.40 30.11 -2.70
N LYS A 29 28.50 30.57 -1.83
CA LYS A 29 28.55 30.30 -0.39
C LYS A 29 28.34 28.81 -0.10
N ALA A 30 27.39 28.16 -0.77
CA ALA A 30 27.16 26.72 -0.64
C ALA A 30 28.39 25.91 -1.08
N ARG A 31 29.08 26.31 -2.15
CA ARG A 31 30.35 25.68 -2.57
C ARG A 31 31.46 25.83 -1.54
N GLN A 32 31.63 27.03 -1.00
CA GLN A 32 32.69 27.28 -0.02
C GLN A 32 32.44 26.47 1.26
N VAL A 33 31.20 26.46 1.76
CA VAL A 33 30.82 25.65 2.92
C VAL A 33 31.04 24.16 2.65
N ARG A 34 30.73 23.70 1.42
CA ARG A 34 30.94 22.31 1.03
C ARG A 34 32.42 21.94 0.94
N GLN A 35 33.27 22.78 0.34
CA GLN A 35 34.72 22.53 0.31
C GLN A 35 35.32 22.49 1.72
N GLU A 36 34.95 23.44 2.59
CA GLU A 36 35.39 23.46 3.98
C GLU A 36 34.92 22.19 4.73
N ARG A 37 33.71 21.70 4.42
CA ARG A 37 33.16 20.45 4.95
C ARG A 37 33.91 19.21 4.45
N ASP A 38 34.22 19.15 3.15
CA ASP A 38 34.87 18.00 2.54
C ASP A 38 36.35 17.92 2.99
N GLU A 39 37.02 19.06 3.21
CA GLU A 39 38.33 19.12 3.89
C GLU A 39 38.26 18.71 5.36
N ALA A 40 37.23 19.14 6.09
CA ALA A 40 37.01 18.71 7.46
C ALA A 40 36.70 17.21 7.55
N PHE A 41 36.02 16.66 6.53
CA PHE A 41 35.72 15.24 6.40
C PHE A 41 36.99 14.41 6.23
N LEU A 42 37.88 14.79 5.29
CA LEU A 42 39.18 14.13 5.11
C LEU A 42 39.98 14.08 6.42
N LYS A 43 40.02 15.19 7.15
CA LYS A 43 40.69 15.25 8.46
C LYS A 43 40.03 14.36 9.51
N ALA A 44 38.70 14.31 9.55
CA ALA A 44 37.96 13.48 10.48
C ALA A 44 38.13 11.98 10.16
N GLU A 45 38.16 11.61 8.87
CA GLU A 45 38.40 10.24 8.42
C GLU A 45 39.82 9.79 8.76
N GLU A 46 40.83 10.62 8.52
CA GLU A 46 42.21 10.35 8.93
C GLU A 46 42.32 10.18 10.45
N ALA A 47 41.69 11.07 11.23
CA ALA A 47 41.66 10.97 12.68
C ALA A 47 40.95 9.70 13.18
N ALA A 48 39.86 9.29 12.53
CA ALA A 48 39.13 8.06 12.86
C ALA A 48 39.98 6.81 12.52
N LYS A 49 40.64 6.78 11.36
CA LYS A 49 41.60 5.72 10.99
C LYS A 49 42.74 5.62 12.01
N GLU A 50 43.27 6.77 12.45
CA GLU A 50 44.32 6.81 13.46
C GLU A 50 43.83 6.34 14.84
N ALA A 51 42.61 6.72 15.24
CA ALA A 51 41.98 6.27 16.47
C ALA A 51 41.71 4.76 16.46
N ALA A 52 41.19 4.21 15.37
CA ALA A 52 40.97 2.77 15.19
C ALA A 52 42.29 1.98 15.23
N LYS A 53 43.36 2.53 14.63
CA LYS A 53 44.72 1.96 14.71
C LYS A 53 45.27 1.98 16.15
N LYS A 54 45.00 3.04 16.92
CA LYS A 54 45.40 3.11 18.34
C LYS A 54 44.60 2.14 19.22
N ALA A 55 43.28 2.03 18.99
CA ALA A 55 42.41 1.13 19.74
C ALA A 55 42.78 -0.35 19.50
N SER A 56 43.03 -0.73 18.23
CA SER A 56 43.51 -2.08 17.89
C SER A 56 44.88 -2.38 18.51
N LEU A 57 45.80 -1.41 18.54
CA LEU A 57 47.09 -1.55 19.21
C LEU A 57 46.96 -1.69 20.74
N GLN A 58 46.04 -0.94 21.36
CA GLN A 58 45.73 -1.05 22.78
C GLN A 58 45.17 -2.42 23.14
N LYS A 59 44.20 -2.92 22.35
CA LYS A 59 43.62 -4.25 22.55
C LYS A 59 44.68 -5.36 22.42
N ALA A 60 45.56 -5.26 21.42
CA ALA A 60 46.68 -6.18 21.27
C ALA A 60 47.69 -6.11 22.44
N ASN A 61 47.92 -4.93 23.00
CA ASN A 61 48.78 -4.75 24.18
C ASN A 61 48.14 -5.25 25.48
N GLU A 62 46.84 -5.08 25.66
CA GLU A 62 46.09 -5.65 26.79
C GLU A 62 46.07 -7.17 26.72
N GLU A 63 45.86 -7.77 25.54
CA GLU A 63 45.96 -9.21 25.33
C GLU A 63 47.37 -9.73 25.64
N ARG A 64 48.42 -9.03 25.19
CA ARG A 64 49.82 -9.35 25.54
C ARG A 64 50.09 -9.23 27.03
N ARG A 65 49.51 -8.23 27.70
CA ARG A 65 49.67 -8.02 29.14
C ARG A 65 48.96 -9.10 29.95
N HIS A 66 47.74 -9.47 29.58
CA HIS A 66 47.03 -10.62 30.14
C HIS A 66 47.75 -11.95 29.92
N LEU A 67 48.44 -12.12 28.78
CA LEU A 67 49.29 -13.29 28.53
C LEU A 67 50.56 -13.30 29.39
N SER A 68 51.09 -12.12 29.74
CA SER A 68 52.26 -11.96 30.62
C SER A 68 51.92 -12.15 32.11
N GLU A 69 50.74 -11.72 32.55
CA GLU A 69 50.27 -11.87 33.94
C GLU A 69 49.85 -13.32 34.26
N LYS A 70 49.57 -14.16 33.25
CA LYS A 70 49.32 -15.61 33.41
C LYS A 70 50.58 -16.48 33.50
N LYS A 71 51.79 -15.93 33.35
CA LYS A 71 53.06 -16.66 33.52
C LYS A 71 53.70 -16.37 34.88
N THR A 72 53.03 -16.72 35.96
CA THR A 72 53.68 -17.04 37.24
C THR A 72 53.92 -18.54 37.27
N PHE A 73 55.18 -18.95 37.08
CA PHE A 73 55.61 -20.33 37.29
C PHE A 73 55.56 -20.64 38.80
N GLU A 74 54.67 -21.54 39.22
CA GLU A 74 54.82 -22.25 40.49
C GLU A 74 55.92 -23.32 40.33
N PRO A 75 56.83 -23.48 41.31
CA PRO A 75 57.83 -24.53 41.25
C PRO A 75 57.14 -25.89 41.49
N ILE A 76 57.21 -26.77 40.50
CA ILE A 76 56.70 -28.14 40.62
C ILE A 76 57.61 -28.90 41.60
N GLU A 77 57.09 -29.22 42.78
CA GLU A 77 57.70 -30.18 43.70
C GLU A 77 57.55 -31.59 43.13
N ILE A 78 58.64 -32.13 42.59
CA ILE A 78 58.71 -33.51 42.12
C ILE A 78 58.91 -34.43 43.34
N LYS A 79 57.86 -35.13 43.76
CA LYS A 79 58.01 -36.33 44.60
C LYS A 79 58.67 -37.42 43.77
N ARG A 80 59.91 -37.78 44.12
CA ARG A 80 60.61 -38.94 43.56
C ARG A 80 60.00 -40.23 44.12
N ASP A 81 59.38 -41.01 43.24
CA ASP A 81 59.21 -42.44 43.45
C ASP A 81 60.55 -43.14 43.19
N PRO A 82 61.07 -44.00 44.09
CA PRO A 82 62.39 -44.59 43.95
C PRO A 82 62.30 -45.96 43.28
N GLU A 83 61.93 -46.02 42.00
CA GLU A 83 62.27 -47.21 41.21
C GLU A 83 62.31 -46.89 39.72
N ILE A 84 63.29 -47.48 39.04
CA ILE A 84 63.73 -47.22 37.65
C ILE A 84 64.76 -46.08 37.54
N ALA A 85 65.88 -46.30 38.23
CA ALA A 85 67.18 -45.87 37.72
C ALA A 85 67.77 -47.02 36.90
N SER A 86 67.56 -47.01 35.58
CA SER A 86 68.56 -47.52 34.64
C SER A 86 68.22 -47.12 33.21
N GLN A 87 69.22 -46.48 32.58
CA GLN A 87 69.51 -46.39 31.15
C GLN A 87 69.25 -45.04 30.48
N VAL A 88 70.32 -44.52 29.85
CA VAL A 88 70.41 -43.47 28.81
C VAL A 88 70.27 -42.03 29.36
N SER A 89 71.31 -41.24 29.64
CA SER A 89 72.43 -40.73 28.81
C SER A 89 71.98 -40.23 27.44
N ASP A 90 71.54 -38.98 27.34
CA ASP A 90 72.21 -37.95 26.53
C ASP A 90 71.34 -36.70 26.32
N ASN A 91 72.03 -35.57 26.26
CA ASN A 91 71.55 -34.22 26.01
C ASN A 91 71.33 -34.05 24.49
N PRO A 92 70.18 -33.57 23.98
CA PRO A 92 70.07 -33.29 22.55
C PRO A 92 70.78 -31.98 22.19
N SER A 93 71.51 -32.02 21.08
CA SER A 93 72.23 -30.88 20.49
C SER A 93 71.26 -29.92 19.78
N LYS A 94 71.79 -28.74 19.43
CA LYS A 94 71.07 -27.62 18.77
C LYS A 94 70.44 -27.95 17.40
N GLU A 95 70.57 -29.16 16.89
CA GLU A 95 70.07 -29.54 15.56
C GLU A 95 68.63 -30.09 15.57
N ASP A 96 68.06 -30.43 16.73
CA ASP A 96 66.67 -30.95 16.81
C ASP A 96 65.60 -29.83 16.94
N VAL A 97 66.02 -28.55 16.98
CA VAL A 97 65.12 -27.39 17.16
C VAL A 97 64.77 -26.72 15.83
N ASP A 98 65.60 -26.88 14.80
CA ASP A 98 65.40 -26.25 13.48
C ASP A 98 64.44 -27.05 12.57
N ASP A 99 64.23 -28.35 12.82
CA ASP A 99 63.28 -29.19 12.06
C ASP A 99 61.81 -28.97 12.45
N VAL A 100 61.55 -28.36 13.60
CA VAL A 100 60.19 -27.99 14.04
C VAL A 100 59.78 -26.60 13.53
N LEU A 101 60.74 -25.72 13.27
CA LEU A 101 60.49 -24.35 12.78
C LEU A 101 60.28 -24.27 11.26
N THR A 102 60.71 -25.27 10.49
CA THR A 102 60.54 -25.33 9.03
C THR A 102 59.15 -25.81 8.58
N ASN A 103 58.34 -26.39 9.47
CA ASN A 103 57.00 -26.92 9.12
C ASN A 103 55.82 -25.99 9.47
N LEU A 104 56.07 -24.75 9.92
CA LEU A 104 55.00 -23.79 10.23
C LEU A 104 54.73 -22.75 9.12
N ASP A 105 55.66 -22.58 8.16
CA ASP A 105 55.56 -21.57 7.09
C ASP A 105 54.82 -22.06 5.82
N GLN A 106 54.30 -23.30 5.79
CA GLN A 106 53.56 -23.84 4.63
C GLN A 106 52.03 -23.82 4.76
N VAL A 107 51.46 -23.20 5.79
CA VAL A 107 49.98 -23.14 5.99
C VAL A 107 49.36 -21.81 5.56
N PHE A 108 50.15 -20.77 5.26
CA PHE A 108 49.65 -19.41 5.02
C PHE A 108 50.17 -18.74 3.73
N ASN A 109 50.31 -19.46 2.62
CA ASN A 109 50.33 -18.83 1.28
C ASN A 109 50.26 -19.86 0.14
N PRO A 110 49.17 -19.94 -0.65
CA PRO A 110 49.23 -20.48 -1.99
C PRO A 110 49.13 -19.35 -3.02
N ASP A 111 50.04 -19.43 -3.99
CA ASP A 111 49.98 -18.83 -5.33
C ASP A 111 50.66 -17.46 -5.52
N ALA A 112 51.98 -17.52 -5.64
CA ALA A 112 52.75 -16.64 -6.52
C ALA A 112 53.55 -17.47 -7.54
N ASP A 113 53.39 -17.05 -8.79
CA ASP A 113 54.18 -17.32 -9.99
C ASP A 113 54.07 -18.66 -10.75
N SER A 114 53.63 -18.55 -12.01
CA SER A 114 54.42 -18.86 -13.22
C SER A 114 53.64 -18.49 -14.51
N PRO A 115 54.25 -18.42 -15.71
CA PRO A 115 55.13 -17.37 -16.22
C PRO A 115 54.59 -16.73 -17.53
N THR A 116 55.23 -15.66 -18.00
CA THR A 116 55.00 -15.06 -19.34
C THR A 116 55.51 -15.98 -20.47
N PRO A 117 54.93 -15.87 -21.69
CA PRO A 117 55.73 -15.22 -22.73
C PRO A 117 54.94 -14.30 -23.68
N ASN A 118 55.71 -13.34 -24.18
CA ASN A 118 55.44 -12.26 -25.11
C ASN A 118 54.92 -12.72 -26.49
N SER A 119 53.91 -12.04 -27.06
CA SER A 119 53.71 -11.77 -28.51
C SER A 119 52.39 -11.02 -28.79
N GLN A 120 52.49 -9.80 -29.33
CA GLN A 120 51.48 -9.11 -30.17
C GLN A 120 52.16 -8.81 -31.52
N PRO A 121 51.48 -8.46 -32.65
CA PRO A 121 50.15 -7.85 -32.75
C PRO A 121 49.26 -8.33 -33.93
N THR A 122 47.96 -7.93 -33.98
CA THR A 122 47.34 -7.15 -35.09
C THR A 122 45.80 -7.02 -34.99
N GLU A 123 45.34 -5.77 -35.08
CA GLU A 123 44.16 -5.16 -35.75
C GLU A 123 42.73 -5.80 -35.83
N LYS A 124 41.77 -4.87 -35.58
CA LYS A 124 40.48 -4.58 -36.27
C LYS A 124 39.15 -5.21 -35.78
N ALA A 125 38.36 -4.30 -35.17
CA ALA A 125 36.98 -3.91 -35.49
C ALA A 125 35.88 -4.98 -35.70
N SER A 126 34.84 -4.95 -34.86
CA SER A 126 33.42 -4.67 -35.21
C SER A 126 32.43 -5.22 -34.15
N LYS A 127 31.31 -4.51 -33.98
CA LYS A 127 30.05 -4.89 -33.30
C LYS A 127 28.96 -4.97 -34.41
N PRO A 128 27.70 -5.46 -34.22
CA PRO A 128 27.07 -6.30 -33.19
C PRO A 128 26.25 -7.50 -33.78
N GLU A 129 25.52 -8.21 -32.89
CA GLU A 129 24.15 -8.79 -33.02
C GLU A 129 23.92 -10.30 -32.72
N PRO A 130 22.69 -10.69 -32.28
CA PRO A 130 22.47 -11.58 -31.13
C PRO A 130 21.90 -12.97 -31.48
N LYS A 131 22.01 -13.95 -30.57
CA LYS A 131 21.28 -15.24 -30.60
C LYS A 131 21.01 -15.70 -29.16
N GLN A 132 19.74 -15.74 -28.75
CA GLN A 132 18.82 -16.89 -28.74
C GLN A 132 19.11 -17.94 -27.64
N VAL A 133 18.30 -17.82 -26.59
CA VAL A 133 17.57 -18.85 -25.83
C VAL A 133 17.76 -20.28 -26.33
N ILE A 134 18.32 -21.14 -25.47
CA ILE A 134 18.05 -22.57 -25.45
C ILE A 134 17.88 -23.04 -23.99
N ASP A 135 16.75 -23.73 -23.83
CA ASP A 135 16.22 -24.55 -22.76
C ASP A 135 17.19 -25.64 -22.25
N TRP A 136 17.12 -25.94 -20.95
CA TRP A 136 17.55 -27.25 -20.43
C TRP A 136 16.66 -27.70 -19.27
N SER A 137 16.04 -28.85 -19.48
CA SER A 137 15.28 -29.66 -18.52
C SER A 137 16.10 -30.87 -18.07
N ASP A 138 15.84 -31.31 -16.82
CA ASP A 138 16.20 -32.58 -16.17
C ASP A 138 17.70 -32.84 -15.89
N ASP A 139 18.17 -33.38 -14.76
CA ASP A 139 17.59 -34.38 -13.83
C ASP A 139 18.39 -34.42 -12.49
N GLY A 140 17.77 -34.95 -11.42
CA GLY A 140 18.47 -35.62 -10.30
C GLY A 140 18.59 -34.84 -8.97
N VAL A 141 17.62 -34.97 -8.04
CA VAL A 141 17.60 -35.92 -6.88
C VAL A 141 18.81 -35.72 -5.92
N SER A 142 18.67 -35.25 -4.67
CA SER A 142 18.05 -35.96 -3.54
C SER A 142 18.05 -35.09 -2.25
N GLU A 143 16.93 -35.18 -1.50
CA GLU A 143 16.80 -35.36 -0.03
C GLU A 143 17.48 -34.36 0.94
N SER A 144 16.85 -33.74 1.95
CA SER A 144 15.76 -34.16 2.84
C SER A 144 15.29 -32.96 3.70
N LEU A 145 14.00 -32.91 4.09
CA LEU A 145 13.49 -32.60 5.45
C LEU A 145 12.00 -32.21 5.45
N LYS A 146 11.19 -33.21 5.81
CA LYS A 146 9.99 -33.19 6.66
C LYS A 146 9.27 -31.85 6.90
N THR A 147 8.04 -31.74 6.40
CA THR A 147 6.94 -31.10 7.15
C THR A 147 5.65 -31.93 7.03
N SER A 148 5.09 -32.23 8.20
CA SER A 148 3.83 -32.92 8.45
C SER A 148 2.63 -32.01 8.14
N LYS A 149 1.67 -32.53 7.35
CA LYS A 149 0.32 -31.97 7.21
C LYS A 149 -0.71 -32.90 7.91
N PRO A 150 -1.73 -32.35 8.58
CA PRO A 150 -2.70 -33.14 9.33
C PRO A 150 -3.71 -33.83 8.41
N THR A 151 -3.96 -35.09 8.76
CA THR A 151 -4.88 -36.04 8.14
C THR A 151 -6.31 -35.75 8.59
N TRP A 152 -7.27 -35.74 7.66
CA TRP A 152 -8.70 -35.78 7.99
C TRP A 152 -9.21 -37.18 7.71
N GLU A 153 -9.75 -37.77 8.78
CA GLU A 153 -10.16 -39.15 8.95
C GLU A 153 -11.48 -39.42 8.20
N LYS A 154 -11.52 -40.49 7.40
CA LYS A 154 -12.73 -41.01 6.77
C LYS A 154 -13.51 -41.81 7.80
N VAL A 155 -14.65 -41.29 8.24
CA VAL A 155 -15.64 -42.08 8.97
C VAL A 155 -16.61 -42.73 7.99
N SER A 156 -16.59 -44.06 7.95
CA SER A 156 -17.61 -44.90 7.31
C SER A 156 -18.86 -44.90 8.18
N LEU A 157 -20.03 -44.78 7.55
CA LEU A 157 -21.30 -45.17 8.17
C LEU A 157 -22.12 -46.02 7.20
N GLU A 158 -22.58 -47.14 7.75
CA GLU A 158 -23.29 -48.22 7.10
C GLU A 158 -24.70 -47.84 6.66
N LYS A 159 -25.16 -48.58 5.65
CA LYS A 159 -26.50 -48.61 5.09
C LYS A 159 -27.48 -49.29 6.07
N PRO A 160 -28.76 -48.88 6.07
CA PRO A 160 -29.80 -49.91 6.07
C PRO A 160 -30.90 -49.66 5.03
N ALA A 161 -31.72 -50.70 4.92
CA ALA A 161 -32.57 -51.09 3.83
C ALA A 161 -33.83 -50.22 3.60
N ALA A 162 -34.37 -50.43 2.40
CA ALA A 162 -35.59 -49.84 1.87
C ALA A 162 -36.87 -50.35 2.56
N THR A 163 -37.85 -49.46 2.67
CA THR A 163 -39.27 -49.79 2.78
C THR A 163 -40.09 -48.68 2.13
N GLU A 164 -41.19 -49.10 1.50
CA GLU A 164 -42.04 -48.44 0.49
C GLU A 164 -42.73 -47.13 0.93
N PRO A 165 -43.32 -46.41 -0.05
CA PRO A 165 -44.66 -45.88 0.18
C PRO A 165 -45.63 -46.24 -0.95
N SER A 166 -46.78 -46.76 -0.53
CA SER A 166 -48.00 -46.99 -1.29
C SER A 166 -48.73 -45.68 -1.62
N ASP A 167 -49.17 -45.59 -2.87
CA ASP A 167 -50.44 -45.05 -3.39
C ASP A 167 -50.94 -43.68 -2.91
N PHE A 168 -51.00 -42.72 -3.85
CA PHE A 168 -52.30 -42.21 -4.32
C PHE A 168 -52.13 -41.59 -5.73
N VAL A 169 -52.85 -42.20 -6.69
CA VAL A 169 -52.92 -41.80 -8.11
C VAL A 169 -54.16 -40.94 -8.34
N LYS A 170 -54.04 -39.99 -9.28
CA LYS A 170 -54.97 -39.62 -10.39
C LYS A 170 -55.07 -38.10 -10.54
N GLU A 171 -55.00 -37.49 -11.71
CA GLU A 171 -54.70 -37.92 -13.08
C GLU A 171 -54.58 -36.61 -13.87
N ALA A 172 -53.49 -36.39 -14.61
CA ALA A 172 -53.43 -35.39 -15.66
C ALA A 172 -52.48 -35.91 -16.74
N LYS A 173 -53.00 -36.10 -17.95
CA LYS A 173 -52.23 -36.45 -19.14
C LYS A 173 -52.69 -35.61 -20.34
N PRO A 174 -51.80 -35.42 -21.33
CA PRO A 174 -51.49 -34.10 -21.88
C PRO A 174 -51.50 -34.09 -23.43
N VAL A 175 -50.67 -33.20 -24.02
CA VAL A 175 -50.08 -33.20 -25.39
C VAL A 175 -50.69 -32.13 -26.31
N LYS A 176 -50.01 -30.98 -26.48
CA LYS A 176 -49.00 -30.60 -27.52
C LYS A 176 -49.55 -30.62 -28.96
N HIS A 177 -49.44 -29.46 -29.63
CA HIS A 177 -49.44 -29.35 -31.08
C HIS A 177 -48.20 -28.59 -31.54
N HIS A 178 -47.54 -29.13 -32.56
CA HIS A 178 -46.59 -28.39 -33.39
C HIS A 178 -46.69 -28.85 -34.85
N VAL A 179 -46.80 -27.86 -35.72
CA VAL A 179 -46.34 -27.74 -37.13
C VAL A 179 -47.17 -28.37 -38.26
N SER A 180 -47.13 -27.58 -39.35
CA SER A 180 -47.70 -27.55 -40.70
C SER A 180 -47.35 -28.78 -41.57
N ASP A 181 -47.79 -28.97 -42.82
CA ASP A 181 -48.24 -28.10 -43.92
C ASP A 181 -48.91 -28.97 -45.01
N SER A 182 -49.35 -28.35 -46.11
CA SER A 182 -49.67 -28.88 -47.46
C SER A 182 -51.15 -29.10 -47.87
N ASP A 183 -51.62 -28.11 -48.66
CA ASP A 183 -52.08 -28.16 -50.06
C ASP A 183 -53.21 -29.08 -50.59
N GLU A 184 -53.88 -28.47 -51.58
CA GLU A 184 -54.69 -29.00 -52.70
C GLU A 184 -56.23 -29.16 -52.59
N SER A 185 -56.89 -28.13 -53.14
CA SER A 185 -57.82 -28.16 -54.29
C SER A 185 -59.16 -28.91 -54.26
N GLU A 186 -60.19 -28.11 -54.59
CA GLU A 186 -61.23 -28.36 -55.60
C GLU A 186 -62.57 -29.08 -55.28
N THR A 187 -63.65 -28.32 -55.54
CA THR A 187 -64.89 -28.67 -56.29
C THR A 187 -66.23 -28.95 -55.58
N LYS A 188 -67.21 -28.16 -56.05
CA LYS A 188 -68.61 -28.47 -56.44
C LYS A 188 -69.67 -28.83 -55.37
N ALA A 189 -70.53 -27.84 -55.15
CA ALA A 189 -71.94 -27.79 -55.54
C ALA A 189 -72.90 -28.99 -55.28
N LYS A 190 -73.98 -28.63 -54.54
CA LYS A 190 -75.40 -28.95 -54.75
C LYS A 190 -75.92 -30.32 -54.27
N VAL A 191 -76.95 -30.30 -53.42
CA VAL A 191 -78.32 -30.87 -53.65
C VAL A 191 -79.05 -31.04 -52.29
N LEU A 192 -80.31 -30.60 -52.28
CA LEU A 192 -81.33 -30.71 -51.20
C LEU A 192 -82.02 -32.09 -51.24
N PRO A 193 -82.81 -32.51 -50.22
CA PRO A 193 -84.27 -32.32 -50.39
C PRO A 193 -85.10 -32.07 -49.10
N SER A 194 -86.32 -31.59 -49.35
CA SER A 194 -87.44 -31.18 -48.49
C SER A 194 -88.07 -32.31 -47.62
N PRO A 195 -89.10 -32.03 -46.78
CA PRO A 195 -90.52 -31.81 -47.19
C PRO A 195 -91.19 -30.64 -46.39
N LYS A 196 -92.41 -30.12 -46.61
CA LYS A 196 -93.68 -30.60 -47.19
C LYS A 196 -94.61 -29.39 -47.43
N GLN A 197 -95.54 -29.51 -48.37
CA GLN A 197 -96.55 -28.53 -48.76
C GLN A 197 -97.75 -28.47 -47.80
N GLU A 198 -98.45 -27.32 -47.77
CA GLU A 198 -99.91 -27.26 -47.81
C GLU A 198 -100.37 -25.95 -48.49
N GLU A 199 -101.39 -26.09 -49.33
CA GLU A 199 -101.92 -25.12 -50.29
C GLU A 199 -102.96 -24.15 -49.69
N GLY A 200 -103.20 -23.01 -50.36
CA GLY A 200 -104.33 -22.13 -50.00
C GLY A 200 -104.42 -20.78 -50.73
N SER A 201 -104.57 -20.82 -52.06
CA SER A 201 -105.37 -19.93 -52.95
C SER A 201 -105.34 -18.37 -52.88
N THR A 202 -105.05 -17.81 -54.07
CA THR A 202 -105.66 -16.65 -54.79
C THR A 202 -105.31 -15.18 -54.44
N GLU A 203 -104.57 -14.59 -55.39
CA GLU A 203 -104.30 -13.18 -55.81
C GLU A 203 -105.54 -12.24 -55.98
N PRO A 204 -105.40 -10.93 -56.36
CA PRO A 204 -104.19 -10.09 -56.54
C PRO A 204 -104.29 -8.62 -56.03
N SER A 205 -103.15 -7.91 -56.13
CA SER A 205 -103.01 -6.55 -56.70
C SER A 205 -102.55 -5.40 -55.77
N GLU A 206 -101.77 -4.52 -56.39
CA GLU A 206 -101.41 -3.15 -56.03
C GLU A 206 -100.17 -2.92 -55.14
N SER A 207 -99.04 -3.08 -55.83
CA SER A 207 -98.00 -2.05 -55.99
C SER A 207 -98.32 -0.66 -55.42
N GLN A 208 -97.28 -0.08 -54.79
CA GLN A 208 -97.11 1.32 -54.37
C GLN A 208 -97.31 1.61 -52.87
N GLU A 209 -96.60 0.94 -51.97
CA GLU A 209 -96.37 1.51 -50.63
C GLU A 209 -95.08 1.09 -49.90
N GLU A 210 -94.26 0.18 -50.45
CA GLU A 210 -93.07 -0.31 -49.74
C GLU A 210 -91.82 0.58 -49.84
N ASP A 211 -91.72 1.45 -50.85
CA ASP A 211 -90.50 2.26 -51.06
C ASP A 211 -90.42 3.49 -50.12
N SER A 212 -91.55 3.92 -49.57
CA SER A 212 -91.63 5.09 -48.67
C SER A 212 -91.34 4.77 -47.20
N MET A 213 -91.46 3.49 -46.79
CA MET A 213 -91.15 3.05 -45.42
C MET A 213 -89.69 2.60 -45.22
N GLN A 214 -88.99 2.18 -46.28
CA GLN A 214 -87.55 1.86 -46.18
C GLN A 214 -86.66 3.12 -46.12
N GLN A 215 -87.05 4.22 -46.76
CA GLN A 215 -86.33 5.50 -46.65
C GLN A 215 -86.51 6.19 -45.28
N LYS A 216 -87.69 6.12 -44.66
CA LYS A 216 -87.94 6.68 -43.31
C LYS A 216 -87.20 5.94 -42.19
N ARG A 217 -86.96 4.62 -42.33
CA ARG A 217 -86.15 3.84 -41.37
C ARG A 217 -84.63 4.10 -41.49
N ARG A 218 -84.12 4.40 -42.69
CA ARG A 218 -82.71 4.78 -42.93
C ARG A 218 -82.33 6.16 -42.39
N HIS A 219 -83.26 7.13 -42.39
CA HIS A 219 -83.01 8.48 -41.87
C HIS A 219 -82.99 8.57 -40.33
N LYS A 220 -83.66 7.65 -39.61
CA LYS A 220 -83.64 7.61 -38.14
C LYS A 220 -82.36 6.93 -37.58
N ARG A 221 -81.77 5.97 -38.30
CA ARG A 221 -80.47 5.34 -37.98
C ARG A 221 -79.26 6.26 -38.17
N ARG A 222 -79.33 7.27 -39.05
CA ARG A 222 -78.23 8.25 -39.26
C ARG A 222 -78.07 9.28 -38.13
N LYS A 223 -79.14 9.58 -37.37
CA LYS A 223 -79.06 10.48 -36.20
C LYS A 223 -78.60 9.74 -34.92
N THR A 224 -79.00 8.48 -34.73
CA THR A 224 -78.52 7.65 -33.61
C THR A 224 -77.05 7.26 -33.75
N ASN A 225 -76.54 7.05 -34.97
CA ASN A 225 -75.12 6.76 -35.20
C ASN A 225 -74.21 7.97 -34.93
N LYS A 226 -74.69 9.20 -35.13
CA LYS A 226 -73.93 10.42 -34.78
C LYS A 226 -73.84 10.62 -33.27
N ILE A 227 -74.90 10.30 -32.53
CA ILE A 227 -74.92 10.36 -31.06
C ILE A 227 -74.06 9.22 -30.48
N ALA A 228 -74.22 7.99 -30.98
CA ALA A 228 -73.40 6.85 -30.57
C ALA A 228 -71.90 7.06 -30.86
N ARG A 229 -71.54 7.68 -31.99
CA ARG A 229 -70.14 8.04 -32.31
C ARG A 229 -69.59 9.11 -31.37
N ARG A 230 -70.39 10.09 -30.95
CA ARG A 230 -69.99 11.09 -29.94
C ARG A 230 -69.78 10.44 -28.57
N ILE A 231 -70.70 9.56 -28.14
CA ILE A 231 -70.56 8.80 -26.90
C ILE A 231 -69.31 7.92 -26.93
N ALA A 232 -69.07 7.20 -28.03
CA ALA A 232 -67.86 6.39 -28.21
C ALA A 232 -66.57 7.23 -28.17
N LEU A 233 -66.55 8.41 -28.82
CA LEU A 233 -65.40 9.33 -28.76
C LEU A 233 -65.18 9.87 -27.34
N TYR A 234 -66.24 10.20 -26.60
CA TYR A 234 -66.12 10.61 -25.21
C TYR A 234 -65.56 9.47 -24.34
N LEU A 235 -66.04 8.25 -24.49
CA LEU A 235 -65.49 7.09 -23.76
C LEU A 235 -64.01 6.86 -24.08
N VAL A 236 -63.62 6.92 -25.35
CA VAL A 236 -62.20 6.82 -25.76
C VAL A 236 -61.38 7.97 -25.17
N SER A 237 -61.90 9.20 -25.17
CA SER A 237 -61.22 10.35 -24.58
C SER A 237 -61.06 10.23 -23.06
N ILE A 238 -62.04 9.68 -22.35
CA ILE A 238 -61.98 9.42 -20.90
C ILE A 238 -60.95 8.34 -20.60
N ILE A 239 -60.89 7.28 -21.41
CA ILE A 239 -59.86 6.23 -21.27
C ILE A 239 -58.47 6.80 -21.53
N LEU A 240 -58.30 7.64 -22.55
CA LEU A 240 -57.03 8.33 -22.82
C LEU A 240 -56.61 9.27 -21.68
N LEU A 241 -57.55 10.05 -21.14
CA LEU A 241 -57.30 10.91 -19.98
C LEU A 241 -56.97 10.09 -18.73
N ALA A 242 -57.63 8.95 -18.50
CA ALA A 242 -57.31 8.04 -17.42
C ALA A 242 -55.90 7.43 -17.59
N MET A 243 -55.53 7.00 -18.81
CA MET A 243 -54.18 6.52 -19.10
C MET A 243 -53.12 7.62 -18.91
N LEU A 244 -53.42 8.85 -19.32
CA LEU A 244 -52.52 9.99 -19.12
C LEU A 244 -52.35 10.30 -17.63
N ALA A 245 -53.45 10.33 -16.87
CA ALA A 245 -53.42 10.53 -15.42
C ALA A 245 -52.65 9.41 -14.71
N LEU A 246 -52.84 8.14 -15.11
CA LEU A 246 -52.09 7.00 -14.62
C LEU A 246 -50.60 7.09 -14.99
N GLY A 247 -50.28 7.56 -16.20
CA GLY A 247 -48.91 7.78 -16.66
C GLY A 247 -48.21 8.88 -15.86
N ILE A 248 -48.87 10.01 -15.63
CA ILE A 248 -48.36 11.12 -14.80
C ILE A 248 -48.21 10.67 -13.34
N PHE A 249 -49.20 9.96 -12.80
CA PHE A 249 -49.13 9.39 -11.45
C PHE A 249 -47.97 8.39 -11.31
N GLY A 250 -47.82 7.46 -12.24
CA GLY A 250 -46.71 6.50 -12.25
C GLY A 250 -45.35 7.19 -12.36
N TYR A 251 -45.23 8.18 -13.25
CA TYR A 251 -44.01 8.96 -13.42
C TYR A 251 -43.64 9.73 -12.14
N THR A 252 -44.59 10.46 -11.56
CA THR A 252 -44.38 11.22 -10.31
C THR A 252 -44.06 10.31 -9.12
N TYR A 253 -44.72 9.15 -9.02
CA TYR A 253 -44.43 8.15 -8.00
C TYR A 253 -43.00 7.61 -8.11
N VAL A 254 -42.59 7.16 -9.31
CA VAL A 254 -41.24 6.61 -9.55
C VAL A 254 -40.17 7.67 -9.32
N THR A 255 -40.34 8.87 -9.88
CA THR A 255 -39.37 9.97 -9.69
C THR A 255 -39.27 10.43 -8.24
N SER A 256 -40.35 10.37 -7.47
CA SER A 256 -40.32 10.63 -6.02
C SER A 256 -39.63 9.51 -5.25
N ALA A 257 -39.88 8.25 -5.62
CA ALA A 257 -39.35 7.06 -4.96
C ALA A 257 -37.85 6.81 -5.18
N ILE A 258 -37.29 7.29 -6.30
CA ILE A 258 -35.84 7.22 -6.57
C ILE A 258 -35.05 8.25 -5.76
N LYS A 259 -35.69 9.35 -5.36
CA LYS A 259 -35.05 10.38 -4.51
C LYS A 259 -34.85 9.84 -3.08
N PRO A 260 -33.83 10.36 -2.36
CA PRO A 260 -33.61 10.00 -0.97
C PRO A 260 -34.85 10.15 -0.10
N VAL A 261 -34.95 9.32 0.95
CA VAL A 261 -36.04 9.38 1.93
C VAL A 261 -35.99 10.73 2.66
N ASP A 262 -34.80 11.12 3.10
CA ASP A 262 -34.53 12.42 3.72
C ASP A 262 -33.15 12.91 3.28
N SER A 263 -33.12 13.90 2.39
CA SER A 263 -31.89 14.46 1.83
C SER A 263 -31.02 15.19 2.86
N LYS A 264 -31.55 15.57 4.02
CA LYS A 264 -30.81 16.27 5.07
C LYS A 264 -30.31 15.34 6.17
N SER A 265 -30.75 14.09 6.19
CA SER A 265 -30.37 13.13 7.22
C SER A 265 -28.92 12.65 7.02
N THR A 266 -28.08 12.91 8.02
CA THR A 266 -26.70 12.40 8.08
C THR A 266 -26.56 11.16 8.96
N ALA A 267 -27.64 10.74 9.62
CA ALA A 267 -27.65 9.60 10.52
C ALA A 267 -27.52 8.28 9.75
N TYR A 268 -26.61 7.43 10.22
CA TYR A 268 -26.46 6.07 9.72
C TYR A 268 -27.50 5.14 10.36
N VAL A 269 -28.05 4.25 9.55
CA VAL A 269 -28.94 3.17 9.94
C VAL A 269 -28.27 1.86 9.55
N GLN A 270 -28.01 1.02 10.55
CA GLN A 270 -27.45 -0.30 10.32
C GLN A 270 -28.55 -1.25 9.82
N VAL A 271 -28.24 -1.98 8.74
CA VAL A 271 -29.13 -2.96 8.13
C VAL A 271 -28.35 -4.23 7.82
N GLU A 272 -28.98 -5.37 8.08
CA GLU A 272 -28.48 -6.69 7.72
C GLU A 272 -29.16 -7.16 6.45
N ILE A 273 -28.37 -7.62 5.48
CA ILE A 273 -28.84 -8.30 4.29
C ILE A 273 -28.46 -9.78 4.40
N PRO A 274 -29.43 -10.68 4.65
CA PRO A 274 -29.16 -12.11 4.78
C PRO A 274 -28.60 -12.73 3.50
N GLU A 275 -27.84 -13.81 3.63
CA GLU A 275 -27.37 -14.61 2.50
C GLU A 275 -28.52 -15.16 1.65
N GLY A 276 -28.30 -15.22 0.33
CA GLY A 276 -29.31 -15.67 -0.63
C GLY A 276 -30.48 -14.69 -0.84
N SER A 277 -30.45 -13.49 -0.26
CA SER A 277 -31.52 -12.50 -0.42
C SER A 277 -31.62 -11.98 -1.86
N GLY A 278 -32.76 -12.23 -2.52
CA GLY A 278 -33.07 -11.63 -3.81
C GLY A 278 -33.47 -10.15 -3.72
N ASN A 279 -33.42 -9.41 -4.84
CA ASN A 279 -33.70 -7.95 -4.91
C ASN A 279 -35.01 -7.52 -4.23
N ARG A 280 -36.06 -8.37 -4.29
CA ARG A 280 -37.35 -8.11 -3.63
C ARG A 280 -37.22 -8.09 -2.12
N LEU A 281 -36.53 -9.07 -1.53
CA LEU A 281 -36.34 -9.14 -0.08
C LEU A 281 -35.45 -8.00 0.41
N ILE A 282 -34.37 -7.71 -0.32
CA ILE A 282 -33.49 -6.57 -0.05
C ILE A 282 -34.30 -5.27 -0.04
N GLY A 283 -35.12 -5.03 -1.06
CA GLY A 283 -36.00 -3.86 -1.10
C GLY A 283 -36.93 -3.76 0.11
N GLN A 284 -37.55 -4.87 0.53
CA GLN A 284 -38.44 -4.90 1.70
C GLN A 284 -37.69 -4.57 3.00
N ILE A 285 -36.48 -5.11 3.17
CA ILE A 285 -35.64 -4.83 4.33
C ILE A 285 -35.27 -3.34 4.37
N LEU A 286 -34.83 -2.78 3.24
CA LEU A 286 -34.46 -1.37 3.14
C LEU A 286 -35.64 -0.42 3.37
N GLU A 287 -36.82 -0.74 2.84
CA GLU A 287 -38.05 0.04 3.04
C GLU A 287 -38.49 0.01 4.50
N LYS A 288 -38.49 -1.19 5.12
CA LYS A 288 -38.81 -1.36 6.55
C LYS A 288 -37.87 -0.57 7.46
N LYS A 289 -36.60 -0.45 7.09
CA LYS A 289 -35.59 0.36 7.80
C LYS A 289 -35.66 1.85 7.44
N GLY A 290 -36.57 2.26 6.55
CA GLY A 290 -36.77 3.65 6.13
C GLY A 290 -35.60 4.21 5.32
N LEU A 291 -34.83 3.35 4.65
CA LEU A 291 -33.70 3.71 3.80
C LEU A 291 -34.11 3.99 2.36
N ILE A 292 -35.24 3.42 1.93
CA ILE A 292 -35.86 3.68 0.63
C ILE A 292 -37.36 3.91 0.82
N LYS A 293 -38.00 4.59 -0.15
CA LYS A 293 -39.43 4.90 -0.10
C LYS A 293 -40.35 3.77 -0.60
N SER A 294 -39.81 2.81 -1.37
CA SER A 294 -40.60 1.74 -2.00
C SER A 294 -39.74 0.55 -2.40
N ALA A 295 -39.99 -0.63 -1.82
CA ALA A 295 -39.33 -1.88 -2.21
C ALA A 295 -39.63 -2.26 -3.67
N THR A 296 -40.86 -2.00 -4.12
CA THR A 296 -41.29 -2.28 -5.51
C THR A 296 -40.46 -1.47 -6.50
N VAL A 297 -40.30 -0.17 -6.26
CA VAL A 297 -39.49 0.70 -7.13
C VAL A 297 -38.03 0.26 -7.11
N PHE A 298 -37.47 -0.08 -5.95
CA PHE A 298 -36.09 -0.62 -5.88
C PHE A 298 -35.92 -1.91 -6.70
N ASN A 299 -36.85 -2.87 -6.57
CA ASN A 299 -36.79 -4.11 -7.33
C ASN A 299 -36.86 -3.90 -8.85
N TYR A 300 -37.70 -2.97 -9.33
CA TYR A 300 -37.72 -2.63 -10.76
C TYR A 300 -36.50 -1.82 -11.20
N TYR A 301 -36.08 -0.85 -10.38
CA TYR A 301 -34.91 -0.01 -10.65
C TYR A 301 -33.65 -0.84 -10.83
N THR A 302 -33.42 -1.80 -9.92
CA THR A 302 -32.27 -2.69 -9.98
C THR A 302 -32.27 -3.56 -11.23
N LYS A 303 -33.43 -4.10 -11.64
CA LYS A 303 -33.55 -4.84 -12.91
C LYS A 303 -33.32 -3.96 -14.14
N PHE A 304 -33.93 -2.78 -14.19
CA PHE A 304 -33.84 -1.88 -15.35
C PHE A 304 -32.43 -1.30 -15.53
N LYS A 305 -31.73 -0.99 -14.42
CA LYS A 305 -30.35 -0.51 -14.44
C LYS A 305 -29.32 -1.64 -14.39
N ASN A 306 -29.77 -2.90 -14.43
CA ASN A 306 -28.93 -4.09 -14.35
C ASN A 306 -28.03 -4.13 -13.10
N TYR A 307 -28.50 -3.57 -11.98
CA TYR A 307 -27.90 -3.77 -10.67
C TYR A 307 -28.30 -5.15 -10.13
N GLY A 308 -27.30 -5.95 -9.80
CA GLY A 308 -27.41 -7.28 -9.22
C GLY A 308 -26.15 -7.64 -8.44
N ASN A 309 -25.95 -8.92 -8.11
CA ASN A 309 -24.81 -9.39 -7.31
C ASN A 309 -24.64 -8.59 -6.02
N PHE A 310 -25.76 -8.25 -5.38
CA PHE A 310 -25.73 -7.64 -4.06
C PHE A 310 -25.17 -8.65 -3.08
N GLN A 311 -24.22 -8.19 -2.27
CA GLN A 311 -23.58 -9.02 -1.28
C GLN A 311 -24.45 -9.09 -0.03
N SER A 312 -24.27 -10.15 0.75
CA SER A 312 -24.82 -10.25 2.10
C SER A 312 -23.95 -9.48 3.09
N GLY A 313 -24.49 -9.24 4.28
CA GLY A 313 -23.77 -8.67 5.41
C GLY A 313 -24.44 -7.45 6.01
N TYR A 314 -23.72 -6.81 6.92
CA TYR A 314 -24.13 -5.60 7.61
C TYR A 314 -23.67 -4.35 6.86
N TYR A 315 -24.57 -3.38 6.74
CA TYR A 315 -24.34 -2.12 6.05
C TYR A 315 -24.76 -0.94 6.93
N ASN A 316 -23.96 0.12 6.89
CA ASN A 316 -24.31 1.41 7.48
C ASN A 316 -24.77 2.36 6.36
N LEU A 317 -26.08 2.54 6.21
CA LEU A 317 -26.68 3.35 5.14
C LEU A 317 -27.32 4.61 5.70
N GLN A 318 -27.39 5.69 4.91
CA GLN A 318 -28.04 6.94 5.33
C GLN A 318 -29.33 7.15 4.54
N LYS A 319 -30.33 7.78 5.18
CA LYS A 319 -31.61 8.13 4.52
C LYS A 319 -31.47 9.16 3.40
N SER A 320 -30.33 9.86 3.36
CA SER A 320 -29.94 10.82 2.32
C SER A 320 -29.32 10.17 1.09
N MET A 321 -28.99 8.86 1.13
CA MET A 321 -28.46 8.15 -0.03
C MET A 321 -29.52 8.00 -1.11
N SER A 322 -29.10 8.14 -2.38
CA SER A 322 -29.93 7.79 -3.54
C SER A 322 -30.01 6.27 -3.69
N LEU A 323 -31.02 5.78 -4.43
CA LEU A 323 -31.11 4.34 -4.76
C LEU A 323 -29.85 3.82 -5.47
N GLU A 324 -29.24 4.66 -6.30
CA GLU A 324 -27.98 4.34 -6.99
C GLU A 324 -26.84 4.13 -6.00
N LYS A 325 -26.65 5.05 -5.05
CA LYS A 325 -25.61 4.94 -4.03
C LYS A 325 -25.84 3.74 -3.13
N ILE A 326 -27.10 3.47 -2.74
CA ILE A 326 -27.47 2.28 -1.97
C ILE A 326 -27.13 1.00 -2.77
N ALA A 327 -27.53 0.93 -4.04
CA ALA A 327 -27.25 -0.23 -4.89
C ALA A 327 -25.74 -0.48 -5.03
N ASN A 328 -24.95 0.56 -5.30
CA ASN A 328 -23.48 0.45 -5.39
C ASN A 328 -22.86 0.00 -4.06
N THR A 329 -23.32 0.53 -2.92
CA THR A 329 -22.85 0.09 -1.60
C THR A 329 -23.17 -1.39 -1.35
N LEU A 330 -24.35 -1.85 -1.74
CA LEU A 330 -24.72 -3.26 -1.61
C LEU A 330 -23.87 -4.18 -2.51
N GLN A 331 -23.46 -3.70 -3.68
CA GLN A 331 -22.54 -4.43 -4.58
C GLN A 331 -21.11 -4.48 -4.04
N ALA A 332 -20.66 -3.42 -3.36
CA ALA A 332 -19.30 -3.31 -2.84
C ALA A 332 -18.98 -4.30 -1.69
N GLY A 333 -20.00 -4.82 -1.01
CA GLY A 333 -19.84 -5.77 0.09
C GLY A 333 -20.24 -5.21 1.45
N GLY A 334 -20.92 -6.04 2.25
CA GLY A 334 -21.24 -5.76 3.65
C GLY A 334 -20.19 -6.34 4.59
N THR A 335 -20.18 -5.92 5.85
CA THR A 335 -19.34 -6.55 6.87
C THR A 335 -19.98 -7.82 7.40
N ALA A 336 -19.18 -8.85 7.72
CA ALA A 336 -19.71 -10.11 8.27
C ALA A 336 -20.38 -9.95 9.66
N GLN A 337 -19.98 -8.91 10.39
CA GLN A 337 -20.50 -8.56 11.71
C GLN A 337 -20.95 -7.09 11.71
N PRO A 338 -21.85 -6.70 12.65
CA PRO A 338 -22.18 -5.31 12.89
C PRO A 338 -20.91 -4.47 13.09
N SER A 339 -20.78 -3.40 12.32
CA SER A 339 -19.64 -2.47 12.40
C SER A 339 -20.14 -1.04 12.58
N ASP A 340 -19.32 -0.20 13.22
CA ASP A 340 -19.63 1.23 13.35
C ASP A 340 -19.50 1.95 11.99
N PRO A 341 -20.26 3.02 11.75
CA PRO A 341 -20.15 3.77 10.51
C PRO A 341 -18.78 4.43 10.35
N VAL A 342 -18.19 4.27 9.17
CA VAL A 342 -16.98 5.00 8.78
C VAL A 342 -17.35 6.46 8.50
N LEU A 343 -16.86 7.37 9.34
CA LEU A 343 -17.08 8.81 9.20
C LEU A 343 -16.09 9.45 8.22
N GLY A 344 -14.87 8.94 8.18
CA GLY A 344 -13.82 9.51 7.36
C GLY A 344 -12.58 8.65 7.29
N LYS A 345 -11.56 9.22 6.66
CA LYS A 345 -10.25 8.61 6.48
C LYS A 345 -9.17 9.57 6.92
N VAL A 346 -8.07 9.03 7.42
CA VAL A 346 -6.84 9.74 7.74
C VAL A 346 -5.74 9.13 6.88
N LEU A 347 -5.07 9.96 6.08
CA LEU A 347 -3.94 9.53 5.26
C LEU A 347 -2.65 9.87 6.00
N ILE A 348 -1.82 8.87 6.24
CA ILE A 348 -0.45 9.03 6.72
C ILE A 348 0.51 8.62 5.60
N PRO A 349 1.19 9.58 4.95
CA PRO A 349 2.21 9.28 3.95
C PRO A 349 3.47 8.66 4.57
N GLU A 350 4.28 8.03 3.72
CA GLU A 350 5.61 7.52 4.06
C GLU A 350 6.58 8.68 4.35
N GLY A 351 7.57 8.44 5.21
CA GLY A 351 8.60 9.42 5.58
C GLY A 351 8.07 10.61 6.40
N TYR A 352 6.93 10.47 7.05
CA TYR A 352 6.40 11.42 8.03
C TYR A 352 6.97 11.15 9.42
N THR A 353 7.39 12.22 10.10
CA THR A 353 7.70 12.20 11.53
C THR A 353 6.41 12.12 12.37
N ILE A 354 6.49 11.68 13.63
CA ILE A 354 5.36 11.71 14.58
C ILE A 354 4.72 13.09 14.68
N LYS A 355 5.52 14.16 14.58
CA LYS A 355 5.02 15.54 14.56
C LYS A 355 4.12 15.79 13.35
N GLN A 356 4.57 15.39 12.15
CA GLN A 356 3.76 15.51 10.93
C GLN A 356 2.54 14.58 10.94
N ILE A 357 2.66 13.37 11.50
CA ILE A 357 1.52 12.45 11.71
C ILE A 357 0.48 13.14 12.60
N SER A 358 0.90 13.78 13.70
CA SER A 358 -0.01 14.48 14.60
C SER A 358 -0.81 15.60 13.92
N GLU A 359 -0.23 16.22 12.89
CA GLU A 359 -0.93 17.21 12.06
C GLU A 359 -1.83 16.54 11.03
N ALA A 360 -1.36 15.48 10.38
CA ALA A 360 -2.08 14.73 9.36
C ALA A 360 -3.39 14.12 9.87
N ILE A 361 -3.39 13.57 11.10
CA ILE A 361 -4.61 12.99 11.70
C ILE A 361 -5.75 13.98 11.87
N THR A 362 -5.49 15.30 11.87
CA THR A 362 -6.52 16.33 12.05
C THR A 362 -7.38 16.53 10.80
N SER A 363 -6.93 16.04 9.64
CA SER A 363 -7.56 16.32 8.35
C SER A 363 -8.23 15.07 7.78
N ASN A 364 -9.48 15.20 7.34
CA ASN A 364 -10.21 14.09 6.73
C ASN A 364 -9.78 13.91 5.27
N ALA A 365 -9.04 12.83 4.98
CA ALA A 365 -8.56 12.48 3.65
C ALA A 365 -9.69 12.02 2.69
N ASN A 366 -10.91 11.78 3.18
CA ASN A 366 -12.04 11.39 2.34
C ASN A 366 -12.61 12.57 1.53
N THR A 367 -12.27 13.82 1.88
CA THR A 367 -12.76 14.99 1.18
C THR A 367 -11.60 15.86 0.69
N LYS A 368 -11.80 16.58 -0.42
CA LYS A 368 -10.84 17.58 -0.91
C LYS A 368 -10.90 18.89 -0.12
N SER A 369 -11.78 18.98 0.88
CA SER A 369 -12.01 20.21 1.63
C SER A 369 -11.01 20.33 2.78
N LYS A 370 -10.24 21.40 2.79
CA LYS A 370 -9.30 21.72 3.89
C LYS A 370 -10.02 22.03 5.22
N THR A 371 -11.32 22.29 5.17
CA THR A 371 -12.14 22.61 6.36
C THR A 371 -12.78 21.39 7.00
N ASP A 372 -12.73 20.22 6.35
CA ASP A 372 -13.28 18.99 6.92
C ASP A 372 -12.25 18.36 7.85
N LYS A 373 -12.54 18.42 9.15
CA LYS A 373 -11.64 18.02 10.22
C LYS A 373 -12.12 16.73 10.88
N THR A 374 -11.16 15.92 11.28
CA THR A 374 -11.43 14.75 12.11
C THR A 374 -11.73 15.20 13.55
N PRO A 375 -12.28 14.32 14.40
CA PRO A 375 -12.41 14.62 15.83
C PRO A 375 -11.07 14.59 16.58
N PHE A 376 -9.95 14.26 15.93
CA PHE A 376 -8.64 14.12 16.55
C PHE A 376 -7.89 15.45 16.59
N THR A 377 -7.09 15.65 17.64
CA THR A 377 -6.22 16.82 17.78
C THR A 377 -4.75 16.39 17.82
N ALA A 378 -3.88 17.20 17.21
CA ALA A 378 -2.43 16.97 17.22
C ALA A 378 -1.89 16.87 18.66
N LYS A 379 -2.36 17.73 19.56
CA LYS A 379 -1.97 17.73 20.97
C LYS A 379 -2.30 16.41 21.66
N ALA A 380 -3.54 15.93 21.55
CA ALA A 380 -3.95 14.67 22.18
C ALA A 380 -3.14 13.47 21.65
N PHE A 381 -2.79 13.49 20.37
CA PHE A 381 -1.93 12.47 19.77
C PHE A 381 -0.50 12.52 20.34
N LEU A 382 0.12 13.70 20.36
CA LEU A 382 1.48 13.87 20.89
C LEU A 382 1.57 13.52 22.38
N GLU A 383 0.52 13.81 23.16
CA GLU A 383 0.42 13.39 24.55
C GLU A 383 0.32 11.86 24.67
N LYS A 384 -0.52 11.22 23.84
CA LYS A 384 -0.72 9.78 23.89
C LYS A 384 0.51 8.98 23.45
N VAL A 385 1.22 9.38 22.39
CA VAL A 385 2.45 8.68 21.95
C VAL A 385 3.62 8.81 22.92
N LYS A 386 3.56 9.75 23.87
CA LYS A 386 4.53 9.91 24.97
C LYS A 386 4.08 9.27 26.27
N ASP A 387 2.85 8.81 26.35
CA ASP A 387 2.28 8.27 27.57
C ASP A 387 2.88 6.89 27.89
N LYS A 388 3.55 6.79 29.05
CA LYS A 388 4.25 5.57 29.46
C LYS A 388 3.30 4.39 29.64
N THR A 389 2.13 4.62 30.22
CA THR A 389 1.15 3.55 30.48
C THR A 389 0.59 2.98 29.19
N PHE A 390 0.37 3.84 28.20
CA PHE A 390 -0.01 3.45 26.86
C PHE A 390 1.11 2.66 26.17
N ILE A 391 2.37 3.13 26.21
CA ILE A 391 3.49 2.42 25.62
C ILE A 391 3.64 1.02 26.24
N GLU A 392 3.58 0.90 27.57
CA GLU A 392 3.63 -0.40 28.27
C GLU A 392 2.49 -1.33 27.86
N LYS A 393 1.28 -0.78 27.66
CA LYS A 393 0.13 -1.53 27.12
C LYS A 393 0.41 -2.01 25.69
N MET A 394 0.98 -1.16 24.84
CA MET A 394 1.30 -1.52 23.46
C MET A 394 2.43 -2.55 23.39
N VAL A 395 3.47 -2.45 24.23
CA VAL A 395 4.55 -3.45 24.33
C VAL A 395 4.00 -4.84 24.65
N LYS A 396 3.03 -4.93 25.57
CA LYS A 396 2.36 -6.20 25.87
C LYS A 396 1.53 -6.73 24.71
N LYS A 397 0.93 -5.83 23.92
CA LYS A 397 0.08 -6.17 22.77
C LYS A 397 0.89 -6.60 21.55
N TYR A 398 2.01 -5.95 21.29
CA TYR A 398 2.90 -6.18 20.14
C TYR A 398 4.33 -6.51 20.60
N PRO A 399 4.53 -7.66 21.28
CA PRO A 399 5.80 -7.96 21.92
C PRO A 399 6.95 -8.18 20.93
N LYS A 400 6.68 -8.62 19.69
CA LYS A 400 7.70 -8.75 18.65
C LYS A 400 8.11 -7.40 18.06
N LEU A 401 7.12 -6.58 17.68
CA LEU A 401 7.35 -5.24 17.15
C LEU A 401 8.11 -4.34 18.13
N LEU A 402 7.71 -4.35 19.40
CA LEU A 402 8.16 -3.36 20.39
C LEU A 402 9.20 -3.91 21.38
N ALA A 403 9.73 -5.12 21.14
CA ALA A 403 10.75 -5.75 22.00
C ALA A 403 12.00 -4.89 22.18
N SER A 404 12.41 -4.18 21.12
CA SER A 404 13.66 -3.43 21.06
C SER A 404 13.44 -1.92 21.08
N LEU A 405 12.33 -1.43 21.68
CA LEU A 405 12.07 0.02 21.73
C LEU A 405 13.28 0.81 22.27
N PRO A 406 13.57 1.98 21.69
CA PRO A 406 14.72 2.75 22.12
C PRO A 406 14.49 3.37 23.50
N ASP A 407 15.60 3.65 24.19
CA ASP A 407 15.59 4.31 25.49
C ASP A 407 14.96 5.71 25.39
N ALA A 408 13.89 5.93 26.16
CA ALA A 408 13.15 7.19 26.20
C ALA A 408 14.02 8.42 26.52
N SER A 409 15.16 8.24 27.19
CA SER A 409 16.08 9.33 27.51
C SER A 409 16.94 9.78 26.32
N LYS A 410 17.03 8.95 25.27
CA LYS A 410 17.88 9.18 24.09
C LYS A 410 17.10 9.59 22.84
N VAL A 411 15.77 9.49 22.86
CA VAL A 411 14.90 9.75 21.71
C VAL A 411 13.85 10.82 22.00
N LYS A 412 13.38 11.51 20.96
CA LYS A 412 12.25 12.45 21.07
C LYS A 412 10.92 11.73 21.31
N TYR A 413 10.74 10.59 20.63
CA TYR A 413 9.56 9.72 20.73
C TYR A 413 10.01 8.26 20.60
N GLN A 414 9.60 7.39 21.53
CA GLN A 414 9.95 5.97 21.46
C GLN A 414 9.28 5.25 20.28
N LEU A 415 8.10 5.72 19.87
CA LEU A 415 7.33 5.16 18.76
C LEU A 415 7.67 5.78 17.40
N GLU A 416 8.71 6.63 17.30
CA GLU A 416 9.14 7.18 16.01
C GLU A 416 9.54 6.03 15.07
N GLY A 417 8.98 6.03 13.85
CA GLY A 417 9.16 4.94 12.88
C GLY A 417 8.33 3.68 13.08
N TYR A 418 7.61 3.54 14.20
CA TYR A 418 6.76 2.36 14.46
C TYR A 418 5.32 2.52 13.95
N LEU A 419 4.91 3.72 13.55
CA LEU A 419 3.55 4.02 13.09
C LEU A 419 3.47 3.91 11.57
N PHE A 420 2.94 2.78 11.08
CA PHE A 420 2.99 2.45 9.65
C PHE A 420 2.28 3.51 8.77
N PRO A 421 2.86 3.89 7.61
CA PRO A 421 2.20 4.76 6.65
C PRO A 421 1.06 4.03 5.91
N ALA A 422 -0.17 4.51 6.07
CA ALA A 422 -1.34 3.98 5.38
C ALA A 422 -2.51 4.97 5.43
N THR A 423 -3.66 4.53 4.89
CA THR A 423 -4.93 5.22 5.09
C THR A 423 -5.77 4.51 6.14
N TYR A 424 -6.13 5.21 7.21
CA TYR A 424 -6.88 4.69 8.34
C TYR A 424 -8.30 5.24 8.34
N THR A 425 -9.29 4.39 8.60
CA THR A 425 -10.70 4.81 8.76
C THR A 425 -11.01 5.10 10.23
N TYR A 426 -11.94 6.02 10.49
CA TYR A 426 -12.43 6.28 11.85
C TYR A 426 -13.96 6.38 11.90
N SER A 427 -14.51 6.07 13.08
CA SER A 427 -15.91 6.25 13.48
C SER A 427 -16.04 7.32 14.58
N ASP A 428 -17.25 7.58 15.05
CA ASP A 428 -17.53 8.48 16.19
C ASP A 428 -16.96 7.95 17.52
N LYS A 429 -16.74 6.64 17.63
CA LYS A 429 -16.17 5.98 18.82
C LYS A 429 -14.66 5.81 18.76
N THR A 430 -14.03 6.05 17.61
CA THR A 430 -12.58 5.89 17.46
C THR A 430 -11.87 6.93 18.31
N SER A 431 -11.03 6.49 19.24
CA SER A 431 -10.16 7.35 20.04
C SER A 431 -8.80 7.59 19.36
N VAL A 432 -8.05 8.56 19.87
CA VAL A 432 -6.64 8.76 19.47
C VAL A 432 -5.80 7.51 19.75
N GLU A 433 -6.11 6.81 20.84
CA GLU A 433 -5.43 5.57 21.19
C GLU A 433 -5.68 4.47 20.15
N ASP A 434 -6.93 4.31 19.71
CA ASP A 434 -7.29 3.33 18.67
C ASP A 434 -6.64 3.65 17.32
N MET A 435 -6.45 4.94 17.03
CA MET A 435 -5.74 5.39 15.83
C MET A 435 -4.26 5.00 15.86
N ILE A 436 -3.57 5.24 16.98
CA ILE A 436 -2.16 4.83 17.15
C ILE A 436 -2.04 3.30 17.16
N ASP A 437 -2.94 2.62 17.86
CA ASP A 437 -3.01 1.16 17.90
C ASP A 437 -3.19 0.55 16.50
N SER A 438 -4.03 1.16 15.65
CA SER A 438 -4.21 0.73 14.26
C SER A 438 -2.93 0.89 13.43
N MET A 439 -2.16 1.97 13.66
CA MET A 439 -0.87 2.19 12.98
C MET A 439 0.19 1.19 13.42
N LEU A 440 0.25 0.88 14.73
CA LEU A 440 1.14 -0.14 15.28
C LEU A 440 0.76 -1.53 14.78
N LYS A 441 -0.53 -1.86 14.77
CA LYS A 441 -1.03 -3.12 14.20
C LYS A 441 -0.63 -3.26 12.73
N ALA A 442 -0.81 -2.20 11.94
CA ALA A 442 -0.42 -2.22 10.55
C ALA A 442 1.09 -2.46 10.38
N MET A 443 1.95 -1.89 11.24
CA MET A 443 3.39 -2.18 11.22
C MET A 443 3.67 -3.65 11.57
N ASP A 444 3.07 -4.16 12.65
CA ASP A 444 3.22 -5.55 13.11
C ASP A 444 2.77 -6.55 12.04
N ASP A 445 1.62 -6.31 11.40
CA ASP A 445 1.10 -7.13 10.31
C ASP A 445 2.07 -7.15 9.12
N ASN A 446 2.64 -6.01 8.74
CA ASN A 446 3.59 -5.89 7.62
C ASN A 446 4.97 -6.51 7.94
N LEU A 447 5.38 -6.52 9.21
CA LEU A 447 6.63 -7.14 9.67
C LEU A 447 6.49 -8.61 10.05
N SER A 448 5.27 -9.13 10.13
CA SER A 448 4.99 -10.49 10.60
C SER A 448 5.82 -11.58 9.91
N ALA A 449 6.00 -11.46 8.59
CA ALA A 449 6.80 -12.39 7.78
C ALA A 449 8.32 -12.18 7.87
N TYR A 450 8.76 -11.08 8.49
CA TYR A 450 10.16 -10.65 8.50
C TYR A 450 10.84 -10.80 9.87
N TYR A 451 10.10 -10.97 10.96
CA TYR A 451 10.68 -11.07 12.31
C TYR A 451 11.75 -12.17 12.43
N ASP A 452 11.52 -13.34 11.84
CA ASP A 452 12.47 -14.44 11.91
C ASP A 452 13.74 -14.13 11.07
N THR A 453 13.58 -13.48 9.92
CA THR A 453 14.70 -13.01 9.09
C THR A 453 15.53 -11.95 9.83
N ILE A 454 14.87 -10.98 10.46
CA ILE A 454 15.51 -9.93 11.27
C ILE A 454 16.34 -10.56 12.39
N ALA A 455 15.74 -11.49 13.15
CA ALA A 455 16.44 -12.21 14.21
C ALA A 455 17.61 -13.06 13.70
N SER A 456 17.46 -13.74 12.56
CA SER A 456 18.52 -14.56 11.95
C SER A 456 19.75 -13.75 11.52
N LYS A 457 19.56 -12.46 11.23
CA LYS A 457 20.62 -11.50 10.89
C LYS A 457 21.22 -10.83 12.12
N ASN A 458 20.83 -11.23 13.33
CA ASN A 458 21.20 -10.58 14.60
C ASN A 458 20.84 -9.08 14.64
N LEU A 459 19.78 -8.69 13.93
CA LEU A 459 19.26 -7.33 13.96
C LEU A 459 18.05 -7.27 14.89
N THR A 460 17.84 -6.09 15.47
CA THR A 460 16.62 -5.74 16.19
C THR A 460 15.64 -4.99 15.29
N VAL A 461 14.36 -4.97 15.69
CA VAL A 461 13.35 -4.19 14.97
C VAL A 461 13.70 -2.70 14.97
N ASN A 462 14.27 -2.20 16.07
CA ASN A 462 14.68 -0.80 16.18
C ASN A 462 15.81 -0.47 15.20
N GLU A 463 16.82 -1.33 15.06
CA GLU A 463 17.92 -1.11 14.11
C GLU A 463 17.40 -1.12 12.66
N VAL A 464 16.51 -2.05 12.33
CA VAL A 464 15.88 -2.13 11.00
C VAL A 464 15.06 -0.88 10.71
N LEU A 465 14.17 -0.46 11.61
CA LEU A 465 13.35 0.74 11.40
C LEU A 465 14.20 2.02 11.39
N THR A 466 15.25 2.07 12.20
CA THR A 466 16.20 3.19 12.23
C THR A 466 16.88 3.36 10.88
N LEU A 467 17.46 2.29 10.35
CA LEU A 467 18.14 2.37 9.06
C LEU A 467 17.15 2.56 7.90
N ALA A 468 15.98 1.91 7.96
CA ALA A 468 14.92 2.07 6.97
C ALA A 468 14.41 3.52 6.89
N SER A 469 14.33 4.25 8.02
CA SER A 469 13.93 5.66 8.01
C SER A 469 14.94 6.58 7.32
N LEU A 470 16.24 6.24 7.32
CA LEU A 470 17.22 6.95 6.49
C LEU A 470 17.05 6.58 5.01
N VAL A 471 16.92 5.28 4.71
CA VAL A 471 16.73 4.76 3.35
C VAL A 471 15.47 5.33 2.68
N GLU A 472 14.38 5.53 3.43
CA GLU A 472 13.13 6.11 2.95
C GLU A 472 13.34 7.52 2.36
N LYS A 473 14.23 8.30 2.97
CA LYS A 473 14.49 9.69 2.57
C LYS A 473 15.59 9.85 1.54
N GLU A 474 16.51 8.90 1.47
CA GLU A 474 17.65 8.92 0.55
C GLU A 474 17.35 8.20 -0.77
N GLY A 475 16.50 7.16 -0.75
CA GLY A 475 16.21 6.32 -1.91
C GLY A 475 14.87 6.63 -2.57
N ALA A 476 14.91 7.11 -3.81
CA ALA A 476 13.71 7.41 -4.61
C ALA A 476 13.07 6.15 -5.25
N THR A 477 13.86 5.10 -5.49
CA THR A 477 13.41 3.85 -6.14
C THR A 477 13.74 2.64 -5.28
N ASP A 478 13.04 1.52 -5.51
CA ASP A 478 13.30 0.27 -4.78
C ASP A 478 14.72 -0.28 -5.00
N ASP A 479 15.28 -0.08 -6.19
CA ASP A 479 16.67 -0.46 -6.53
C ASP A 479 17.67 0.44 -5.79
N ASP A 480 17.44 1.75 -5.76
CA ASP A 480 18.29 2.67 -5.01
C ASP A 480 18.22 2.39 -3.50
N ARG A 481 17.04 2.10 -2.97
CA ARG A 481 16.85 1.80 -1.54
C ARG A 481 17.72 0.61 -1.10
N LYS A 482 17.81 -0.45 -1.91
CA LYS A 482 18.66 -1.62 -1.62
C LYS A 482 20.15 -1.30 -1.65
N LYS A 483 20.60 -0.50 -2.62
CA LYS A 483 22.00 -0.09 -2.74
C LYS A 483 22.40 0.90 -1.66
N ILE A 484 21.54 1.88 -1.34
CA ILE A 484 21.75 2.82 -0.23
C ILE A 484 21.80 2.08 1.11
N ALA A 485 20.89 1.12 1.34
CA ALA A 485 20.95 0.26 2.51
C ALA A 485 22.29 -0.50 2.59
N SER A 486 22.78 -1.02 1.45
CA SER A 486 24.10 -1.67 1.39
C SER A 486 25.25 -0.71 1.77
N VAL A 487 25.22 0.54 1.30
CA VAL A 487 26.22 1.56 1.67
C VAL A 487 26.23 1.80 3.17
N PHE A 488 25.04 1.95 3.79
CA PHE A 488 24.97 2.15 5.23
C PHE A 488 25.49 0.95 6.02
N TYR A 489 25.15 -0.28 5.63
CA TYR A 489 25.72 -1.47 6.29
C TYR A 489 27.22 -1.57 6.10
N ASN A 490 27.74 -1.29 4.91
CA ASN A 490 29.19 -1.30 4.64
C ASN A 490 29.92 -0.29 5.53
N ARG A 491 29.36 0.92 5.68
CA ARG A 491 29.89 1.93 6.59
C ARG A 491 29.87 1.47 8.05
N LEU A 492 28.75 0.92 8.51
CA LEU A 492 28.64 0.39 9.89
C LEU A 492 29.67 -0.71 10.16
N ASN A 493 29.88 -1.61 9.20
CA ASN A 493 30.85 -2.70 9.30
C ASN A 493 32.32 -2.21 9.30
N GLN A 494 32.56 -0.97 8.88
CA GLN A 494 33.89 -0.33 8.85
C GLN A 494 34.03 0.78 9.91
N ASP A 495 33.11 0.85 10.89
CA ASP A 495 33.05 1.91 11.91
C ASP A 495 33.04 3.33 11.31
N MET A 496 32.55 3.48 10.08
CA MET A 496 32.41 4.77 9.41
C MET A 496 31.11 5.47 9.83
N PRO A 497 31.13 6.79 10.09
CA PRO A 497 29.91 7.56 10.29
C PRO A 497 28.97 7.47 9.07
N LEU A 498 27.65 7.40 9.33
CA LEU A 498 26.64 7.26 8.27
C LEU A 498 26.41 8.55 7.47
N GLN A 499 26.57 9.71 8.10
CA GLN A 499 26.61 11.03 7.45
C GLN A 499 25.41 11.35 6.54
N SER A 500 24.20 11.06 7.01
CA SER A 500 22.97 11.49 6.33
C SER A 500 22.44 12.79 6.95
N ASN A 501 22.16 13.79 6.09
CA ASN A 501 21.54 15.05 6.48
C ASN A 501 20.16 14.84 7.13
N ILE A 502 19.48 13.74 6.81
CA ILE A 502 18.14 13.41 7.30
C ILE A 502 18.09 13.38 8.83
N ALA A 503 19.10 12.79 9.47
CA ALA A 503 19.15 12.71 10.93
C ALA A 503 19.38 14.09 11.59
N ILE A 504 20.13 14.98 10.94
CA ILE A 504 20.35 16.36 11.40
C ILE A 504 19.08 17.20 11.25
N LEU A 505 18.39 17.06 10.12
CA LEU A 505 17.09 17.69 9.89
C LEU A 505 16.06 17.22 10.92
N TYR A 506 16.07 15.94 11.29
CA TYR A 506 15.22 15.43 12.37
C TYR A 506 15.58 16.04 13.73
N ALA A 507 16.88 16.02 14.08
CA ALA A 507 17.37 16.57 15.35
C ALA A 507 16.98 18.05 15.52
N THR A 508 16.97 18.82 14.42
CA THR A 508 16.63 20.25 14.38
C THR A 508 15.16 20.56 14.08
N ASP A 509 14.27 19.55 14.04
CA ASP A 509 12.83 19.69 13.75
C ASP A 509 12.54 20.32 12.37
N LYS A 510 13.45 20.15 11.41
CA LYS A 510 13.35 20.63 10.02
C LYS A 510 13.05 19.51 9.02
N LEU A 511 13.06 18.23 9.43
CA LEU A 511 12.76 17.13 8.52
C LEU A 511 11.34 17.26 7.93
N GLY A 512 11.25 17.15 6.59
CA GLY A 512 10.00 17.30 5.85
C GLY A 512 9.61 18.75 5.54
N THR A 513 10.42 19.74 5.94
CA THR A 513 10.30 21.10 5.42
C THR A 513 10.87 21.16 4.00
N LYS A 514 10.28 22.01 3.14
CA LYS A 514 10.86 22.26 1.82
C LYS A 514 12.12 23.09 1.99
N THR A 515 13.24 22.55 1.55
CA THR A 515 14.54 23.23 1.55
C THR A 515 15.02 23.42 0.12
N THR A 516 15.80 24.47 -0.09
CA THR A 516 16.60 24.66 -1.30
C THR A 516 17.89 23.86 -1.19
N LEU A 517 18.55 23.60 -2.34
CA LEU A 517 19.84 22.92 -2.35
C LEU A 517 20.92 23.69 -1.58
N ALA A 518 20.86 25.03 -1.58
CA ALA A 518 21.80 25.87 -0.83
C ALA A 518 21.59 25.73 0.69
N GLU A 519 20.33 25.66 1.14
CA GLU A 519 20.01 25.44 2.55
C GLU A 519 20.41 24.03 3.01
N ASP A 520 20.23 23.01 2.15
CA ASP A 520 20.65 21.63 2.44
C ASP A 520 22.19 21.52 2.54
N ALA A 521 22.91 22.16 1.61
CA ALA A 521 24.38 22.21 1.65
C ALA A 521 24.92 22.99 2.86
N ALA A 522 24.15 23.92 3.40
CA ALA A 522 24.51 24.74 4.56
C ALA A 522 24.04 24.15 5.91
N ILE A 523 23.55 22.91 5.93
CA ILE A 523 23.17 22.23 7.18
C ILE A 523 24.37 22.16 8.12
N ASP A 524 24.18 22.64 9.35
CA ASP A 524 25.17 22.51 10.42
C ASP A 524 25.23 21.05 10.89
N THR A 525 26.27 20.34 10.46
CA THR A 525 26.55 18.94 10.85
C THR A 525 27.29 18.85 12.19
N SER A 526 27.51 19.99 12.88
CA SER A 526 28.25 20.05 14.13
C SER A 526 27.38 20.08 15.39
N ILE A 527 26.04 20.01 15.24
CA ILE A 527 25.11 20.04 16.37
C ILE A 527 25.40 18.96 17.43
N ASP A 528 25.16 19.28 18.69
CA ASP A 528 25.21 18.32 19.79
C ASP A 528 23.87 17.58 19.90
N SER A 529 23.84 16.34 19.39
CA SER A 529 22.64 15.51 19.38
C SER A 529 23.03 14.03 19.27
N PRO A 530 22.35 13.11 19.96
CA PRO A 530 22.59 11.67 19.78
C PRO A 530 22.19 11.18 18.38
N TYR A 531 21.36 11.95 17.64
CA TYR A 531 21.04 11.67 16.23
C TYR A 531 22.11 12.17 15.25
N ASN A 532 23.15 12.87 15.72
CA ASN A 532 24.20 13.36 14.84
C ASN A 532 25.16 12.23 14.41
N ILE A 533 24.81 11.56 13.32
CA ILE A 533 25.59 10.49 12.66
C ILE A 533 26.72 11.00 11.74
N TYR A 534 27.09 12.28 11.85
CA TYR A 534 28.38 12.79 11.37
C TYR A 534 29.46 12.69 12.45
N LYS A 535 29.07 12.87 13.72
CA LYS A 535 29.98 12.84 14.87
C LYS A 535 29.98 11.50 15.60
N ASN A 536 28.81 10.86 15.70
CA ASN A 536 28.66 9.58 16.38
C ASN A 536 28.71 8.45 15.34
N THR A 537 29.62 7.50 15.52
CA THR A 537 29.66 6.26 14.73
C THR A 537 28.55 5.30 15.17
N GLY A 538 28.20 4.36 14.29
CA GLY A 538 27.09 3.44 14.52
C GLY A 538 25.73 4.01 14.13
N LEU A 539 24.67 3.30 14.52
CA LEU A 539 23.29 3.73 14.29
C LEU A 539 22.87 4.80 15.29
N MET A 540 22.01 5.71 14.83
CA MET A 540 21.30 6.65 15.71
C MET A 540 20.34 5.90 16.67
N PRO A 541 19.91 6.50 17.80
CA PRO A 541 19.17 5.78 18.83
C PRO A 541 17.83 5.18 18.39
N GLY A 542 17.19 5.76 17.37
CA GLY A 542 15.91 5.30 16.84
C GLY A 542 15.64 5.94 15.48
N ALA A 543 14.52 5.56 14.84
CA ALA A 543 14.10 6.12 13.57
C ALA A 543 13.82 7.63 13.63
N VAL A 544 13.74 8.25 12.45
CA VAL A 544 13.49 9.69 12.28
C VAL A 544 12.16 9.99 11.58
N ASP A 545 11.57 9.00 10.92
CA ASP A 545 10.26 9.07 10.27
C ASP A 545 9.64 7.67 10.18
N ASN A 546 8.44 7.55 9.60
CA ASN A 546 7.79 6.28 9.32
C ASN A 546 8.17 5.71 7.93
N PRO A 547 9.08 4.72 7.86
CA PRO A 547 9.47 4.14 6.58
C PRO A 547 8.33 3.35 5.95
N GLY A 548 8.27 3.39 4.62
CA GLY A 548 7.41 2.52 3.84
C GLY A 548 7.90 1.08 3.85
N LEU A 549 7.02 0.14 3.47
CA LEU A 549 7.38 -1.28 3.44
C LEU A 549 8.57 -1.57 2.50
N SER A 550 8.72 -0.81 1.41
CA SER A 550 9.84 -0.98 0.48
C SER A 550 11.19 -0.64 1.13
N ALA A 551 11.30 0.49 1.83
CA ALA A 551 12.51 0.86 2.55
C ALA A 551 12.86 -0.16 3.65
N ILE A 552 11.85 -0.64 4.40
CA ILE A 552 12.03 -1.69 5.41
C ILE A 552 12.59 -2.97 4.76
N LYS A 553 12.00 -3.43 3.64
CA LYS A 553 12.49 -4.63 2.93
C LYS A 553 13.92 -4.44 2.42
N ALA A 554 14.24 -3.26 1.87
CA ALA A 554 15.58 -2.94 1.40
C ALA A 554 16.62 -2.97 2.55
N THR A 555 16.22 -2.63 3.77
CA THR A 555 17.08 -2.75 4.96
C THR A 555 17.25 -4.21 5.41
N ILE A 556 16.20 -5.04 5.35
CA ILE A 556 16.30 -6.46 5.75
C ILE A 556 17.13 -7.26 4.72
N GLU A 557 16.93 -6.96 3.44
CA GLU A 557 17.51 -7.62 2.29
C GLU A 557 18.19 -6.60 1.35
N PRO A 558 19.30 -5.97 1.79
CA PRO A 558 20.04 -5.03 0.96
C PRO A 558 20.79 -5.78 -0.15
N ASP A 559 21.20 -5.04 -1.17
CA ASP A 559 22.13 -5.56 -2.17
C ASP A 559 23.49 -5.85 -1.53
N SER A 560 24.21 -6.85 -2.04
CA SER A 560 25.61 -7.08 -1.67
C SER A 560 26.51 -6.29 -2.60
N THR A 561 27.05 -5.17 -2.11
CA THR A 561 27.95 -4.28 -2.85
C THR A 561 29.14 -3.89 -1.99
N ASP A 562 30.18 -3.33 -2.61
CA ASP A 562 31.32 -2.72 -1.90
C ASP A 562 31.21 -1.19 -1.82
N TYR A 563 30.04 -0.62 -2.12
CA TYR A 563 29.90 0.83 -2.17
C TYR A 563 29.95 1.42 -0.75
N LEU A 564 30.67 2.53 -0.62
CA LEU A 564 30.79 3.29 0.62
C LEU A 564 30.23 4.70 0.49
N TYR A 565 29.93 5.16 -0.72
CA TYR A 565 29.46 6.51 -0.98
C TYR A 565 28.38 6.49 -2.06
N PHE A 566 27.47 7.45 -1.98
CA PHE A 566 26.51 7.72 -3.04
C PHE A 566 26.26 9.22 -3.17
N VAL A 567 25.86 9.66 -4.36
CA VAL A 567 25.45 11.05 -4.62
C VAL A 567 24.34 11.05 -5.67
N ALA A 568 23.29 11.84 -5.42
CA ALA A 568 22.22 12.05 -6.38
C ALA A 568 22.57 13.21 -7.33
N ASP A 569 22.30 13.02 -8.62
CA ASP A 569 22.37 14.07 -9.63
C ASP A 569 21.24 15.09 -9.40
N VAL A 570 21.61 16.35 -9.22
CA VAL A 570 20.67 17.44 -8.89
C VAL A 570 19.72 17.80 -10.03
N THR A 571 19.96 17.30 -11.25
CA THR A 571 19.13 17.53 -12.43
C THR A 571 18.25 16.35 -12.78
N THR A 572 18.79 15.12 -12.71
CA THR A 572 18.08 13.90 -13.12
C THR A 572 17.50 13.11 -11.98
N GLY A 573 18.02 13.27 -10.75
CA GLY A 573 17.67 12.47 -9.58
C GLY A 573 18.32 11.08 -9.56
N ASN A 574 19.12 10.71 -10.56
CA ASN A 574 19.82 9.43 -10.60
C ASN A 574 20.89 9.37 -9.50
N VAL A 575 20.98 8.23 -8.82
CA VAL A 575 21.98 8.00 -7.77
C VAL A 575 23.22 7.31 -8.36
N TYR A 576 24.39 7.87 -8.05
CA TYR A 576 25.69 7.32 -8.44
C TYR A 576 26.44 6.83 -7.21
N TYR A 577 26.94 5.60 -7.28
CA TYR A 577 27.59 4.90 -6.16
C TYR A 577 29.11 4.82 -6.40
N ALA A 578 29.87 4.88 -5.31
CA ALA A 578 31.33 4.86 -5.34
C ALA A 578 31.89 3.98 -4.21
N LYS A 579 33.01 3.29 -4.50
CA LYS A 579 33.72 2.45 -3.53
C LYS A 579 34.74 3.27 -2.74
N THR A 580 35.31 4.29 -3.37
CA THR A 580 36.35 5.15 -2.77
C THR A 580 35.89 6.59 -2.68
N TYR A 581 36.57 7.37 -1.83
CA TYR A 581 36.32 8.79 -1.70
C TYR A 581 36.66 9.56 -2.99
N ASP A 582 37.76 9.24 -3.67
CA ASP A 582 38.15 9.89 -4.93
C ASP A 582 37.10 9.69 -6.04
N GLU A 583 36.51 8.49 -6.12
CA GLU A 583 35.39 8.22 -7.03
C GLU A 583 34.15 9.03 -6.65
N HIS A 584 33.89 9.18 -5.35
CA HIS A 584 32.78 9.99 -4.85
C HIS A 584 32.96 11.46 -5.22
N GLU A 585 34.13 12.04 -5.00
CA GLU A 585 34.45 13.43 -5.33
C GLU A 585 34.33 13.68 -6.84
N ALA A 586 34.80 12.75 -7.68
CA ALA A 586 34.60 12.83 -9.12
C ALA A 586 33.11 12.83 -9.52
N ASN A 587 32.29 12.00 -8.86
CA ASN A 587 30.84 11.99 -9.06
C ASN A 587 30.18 13.28 -8.57
N VAL A 588 30.60 13.80 -7.41
CA VAL A 588 30.12 15.08 -6.85
C VAL A 588 30.39 16.23 -7.82
N GLU A 589 31.61 16.32 -8.35
CA GLU A 589 31.97 17.38 -9.29
C GLU A 589 31.12 17.28 -10.57
N LYS A 590 31.01 16.06 -11.12
CA LYS A 590 30.31 15.82 -12.37
C LYS A 590 28.80 16.00 -12.28
N TYR A 591 28.15 15.52 -11.23
CA TYR A 591 26.69 15.45 -11.16
C TYR A 591 26.06 16.50 -10.24
N VAL A 592 26.86 17.20 -9.44
CA VAL A 592 26.38 18.28 -8.56
C VAL A 592 27.03 19.62 -8.91
N ASN A 593 28.33 19.77 -8.72
CA ASN A 593 28.98 21.09 -8.81
C ASN A 593 28.95 21.68 -10.23
N SER A 594 29.20 20.85 -11.25
CA SER A 594 29.19 21.29 -12.66
C SER A 594 27.80 21.69 -13.16
N LYS A 595 26.72 21.19 -12.53
CA LYS A 595 25.34 21.53 -12.88
C LYS A 595 24.90 22.84 -12.24
N LEU A 596 25.46 23.13 -11.07
CA LEU A 596 25.27 24.38 -10.34
C LEU A 596 25.99 25.58 -10.97
N THR A 597 27.04 25.37 -11.77
CA THR A 597 27.72 26.44 -12.55
C THR A 597 26.98 26.76 -13.86
N THR A 598 26.41 25.75 -14.52
CA THR A 598 25.73 25.95 -15.80
C THR A 598 24.38 26.64 -15.65
N SER A 599 23.61 26.33 -14.59
CA SER A 599 22.30 26.97 -14.36
C SER A 599 22.38 28.45 -13.96
N SER A 600 23.57 28.95 -13.64
CA SER A 600 23.79 30.37 -13.33
C SER A 600 24.23 31.21 -14.53
N SER A 601 24.46 30.55 -15.67
CA SER A 601 24.97 31.18 -16.90
C SER A 601 23.84 31.57 -17.86
N ASP A 602 22.77 30.78 -17.91
CA ASP A 602 21.50 31.14 -18.56
C ASP A 602 20.66 32.07 -17.68
#